data_AF-A0A6P6QAR3-F1
#
_entry.id   AF-A0A6P6QAR3-F1
#
_cell.length_a   1.000
_cell.length_b   1.000
_cell.length_c   1.000
_cell.angle_alpha   90.00
_cell.angle_beta   90.00
_cell.angle_gamma   90.00
#
_symmetry.space_group_name_H-M   'P 1'
#
loop_
_entity.id
_entity.type
_entity.pdbx_description
1 polymer ?
#
loop_
_entity_poly.entity_id
_entity_poly.type
_entity_poly.pdbx_seq_one_letter_code
_entity_poly.pdbx_strand_id
1 'polypeptide(L)'
;MGNYFSQIFSRLFPKKQIRLLMVGLDAAGKTTVLYKLKLGEVVTTIPTIGFNVETVEYKNISFTVWDVGGQTKIRGLWKYYYQYTEGLIFVVDSSDHDRIETAAEELNAMLAEDEMRDAVLLVLANKQDLPKAMPVHELTDRLGLHALRGRQWFVQATCAVQGSGLYEGLDWLSDQLSRRP
;
A
#
# COMPACT_ATOMS: atom_id res chain seq x y z
N MET A 1 -1.01 -28.89 -22.83
CA MET A 1 -0.22 -28.04 -23.75
C MET A 1 -0.73 -26.59 -23.69
N GLY A 2 -0.73 -25.96 -22.50
CA GLY A 2 -1.41 -24.66 -22.30
C GLY A 2 -0.64 -23.63 -21.47
N ASN A 3 0.62 -23.88 -21.12
CA ASN A 3 1.41 -23.00 -20.23
C ASN A 3 2.59 -22.29 -20.90
N TYR A 4 2.83 -22.51 -22.20
CA TYR A 4 3.95 -21.89 -22.91
C TYR A 4 3.58 -20.59 -23.66
N PHE A 5 2.29 -20.37 -23.97
CA PHE A 5 1.87 -19.16 -24.68
C PHE A 5 1.73 -17.94 -23.75
N SER A 6 1.38 -18.11 -22.47
CA SER A 6 1.23 -16.98 -21.53
C SER A 6 2.57 -16.30 -21.19
N GLN A 7 3.67 -17.05 -21.17
CA GLN A 7 5.02 -16.51 -20.89
C GLN A 7 5.66 -15.80 -22.09
N ILE A 8 5.20 -16.08 -23.31
CA ILE A 8 5.73 -15.45 -24.54
C ILE A 8 4.98 -14.14 -24.82
N PHE A 9 3.66 -14.08 -24.57
CA PHE A 9 2.88 -12.85 -24.75
C PHE A 9 3.25 -11.74 -23.74
N SER A 10 3.65 -12.07 -22.52
CA SER A 10 4.10 -11.08 -21.53
C SER A 10 5.44 -10.40 -21.87
N ARG A 11 6.19 -10.91 -22.86
CA ARG A 11 7.43 -10.31 -23.36
C ARG A 11 7.23 -9.36 -24.55
N LEU A 12 6.04 -9.35 -25.17
CA LEU A 12 5.75 -8.54 -26.37
C LEU A 12 5.01 -7.23 -26.09
N PHE A 13 4.50 -7.04 -24.87
CA PHE A 13 3.88 -5.78 -24.45
C PHE A 13 4.85 -4.95 -23.60
N PRO A 14 5.09 -3.67 -23.92
CA PRO A 14 5.91 -2.81 -23.09
C PRO A 14 5.29 -2.71 -21.68
N LYS A 15 6.13 -2.86 -20.65
CA LYS A 15 5.70 -2.68 -19.25
C LYS A 15 5.17 -1.24 -19.09
N LYS A 16 3.87 -1.06 -18.78
CA LYS A 16 3.30 0.24 -18.39
C LYS A 16 3.94 0.65 -17.07
N GLN A 17 4.77 1.69 -17.07
CA GLN A 17 5.39 2.19 -15.84
C GLN A 17 4.33 2.88 -14.99
N ILE A 18 3.84 2.18 -13.97
CA ILE A 18 2.87 2.71 -13.01
C ILE A 18 3.61 3.12 -11.75
N ARG A 19 3.38 4.35 -11.28
CA ARG A 19 3.94 4.87 -10.02
C ARG A 19 2.97 4.63 -8.86
N LEU A 20 3.42 3.87 -7.87
CA LEU A 20 2.70 3.71 -6.60
C LEU A 20 3.39 4.41 -5.43
N LEU A 21 2.57 4.87 -4.48
CA LEU A 21 2.98 5.44 -3.21
C LEU A 21 2.57 4.49 -2.07
N MET A 22 3.51 4.04 -1.23
CA MET A 22 3.18 3.30 0.00
C MET A 22 3.44 4.15 1.24
N VAL A 23 2.40 4.36 2.05
CA VAL A 23 2.42 5.20 3.27
C VAL A 23 1.53 4.61 4.37
N GLY A 24 1.50 5.24 5.53
CA GLY A 24 0.83 4.77 6.74
C GLY A 24 1.57 5.18 8.00
N LEU A 25 0.97 4.98 9.17
CA LEU A 25 1.58 5.36 10.44
C LEU A 25 2.87 4.58 10.74
N ASP A 26 3.68 5.07 11.67
CA ASP A 26 4.87 4.37 12.15
C ASP A 26 4.47 3.04 12.78
N ALA A 27 5.38 2.06 12.68
CA ALA A 27 5.16 0.69 13.11
C ALA A 27 4.02 -0.07 12.39
N ALA A 28 3.32 0.50 11.41
CA ALA A 28 2.27 -0.20 10.64
C ALA A 28 2.78 -1.39 9.81
N GLY A 29 4.09 -1.47 9.56
CA GLY A 29 4.73 -2.58 8.85
C GLY A 29 5.05 -2.32 7.38
N LYS A 30 5.07 -1.05 6.94
CA LYS A 30 5.44 -0.65 5.57
C LYS A 30 6.76 -1.25 5.10
N THR A 31 7.83 -1.12 5.89
CA THR A 31 9.15 -1.65 5.57
C THR A 31 9.13 -3.19 5.51
N THR A 32 8.38 -3.85 6.40
CA THR A 32 8.20 -5.30 6.34
C THR A 32 7.51 -5.72 5.04
N VAL A 33 6.43 -5.02 4.64
CA VAL A 33 5.74 -5.26 3.36
C VAL A 33 6.72 -5.08 2.20
N LEU A 34 7.45 -3.97 2.17
CA LEU A 34 8.44 -3.67 1.15
C LEU A 34 9.47 -4.78 0.98
N TYR A 35 10.14 -5.18 2.07
CA TYR A 35 11.21 -6.17 2.00
C TYR A 35 10.67 -7.56 1.65
N LYS A 36 9.48 -7.92 2.16
CA LYS A 36 8.81 -9.16 1.79
C LYS A 36 8.52 -9.22 0.30
N LEU A 37 8.08 -8.11 -0.31
CA LEU A 37 7.85 -8.01 -1.75
C LEU A 37 9.14 -7.99 -2.57
N LYS A 38 10.21 -7.35 -2.07
CA LYS A 38 11.48 -7.16 -2.78
C LYS A 38 12.35 -8.40 -2.81
N LEU A 39 12.43 -9.13 -1.69
CA LEU A 39 13.42 -10.18 -1.47
C LEU A 39 12.80 -11.57 -1.28
N GLY A 40 11.48 -11.66 -1.09
CA GLY A 40 10.82 -12.91 -0.68
C GLY A 40 11.09 -13.31 0.77
N GLU A 41 11.93 -12.57 1.49
CA GLU A 41 12.36 -12.83 2.87
C GLU A 41 12.02 -11.67 3.81
N VAL A 42 11.80 -11.97 5.09
CA VAL A 42 11.61 -10.96 6.13
C VAL A 42 12.98 -10.53 6.63
N VAL A 43 13.42 -9.33 6.26
CA VAL A 43 14.61 -8.73 6.88
C VAL A 43 14.16 -8.03 8.16
N THR A 44 14.77 -8.36 9.30
CA THR A 44 14.61 -7.63 10.55
C THR A 44 15.19 -6.22 10.38
N THR A 45 14.33 -5.21 10.27
CA THR A 45 14.75 -3.82 10.10
C THR A 45 15.00 -3.15 11.45
N ILE A 46 16.08 -2.41 11.57
CA ILE A 46 16.30 -1.44 12.65
C ILE A 46 15.44 -0.20 12.33
N PRO A 47 14.74 0.42 13.31
CA PRO A 47 13.99 1.65 13.06
C PRO A 47 14.87 2.71 12.39
N THR A 48 14.46 3.18 11.22
CA THR A 48 15.19 4.17 10.43
C THR A 48 15.17 5.53 11.14
N ILE A 49 16.35 6.12 11.36
CA ILE A 49 16.48 7.54 11.69
C ILE A 49 16.44 8.29 10.35
N GLY A 50 15.26 8.78 9.95
CA GLY A 50 15.11 9.63 8.76
C GLY A 50 14.16 9.10 7.69
N PHE A 51 14.57 9.28 6.44
CA PHE A 51 13.74 9.24 5.24
C PHE A 51 14.34 8.24 4.25
N ASN A 52 13.70 7.09 4.03
CA ASN A 52 14.20 6.08 3.10
C ASN A 52 13.20 5.87 1.94
N VAL A 53 13.71 5.97 0.72
CA VAL A 53 12.94 5.88 -0.52
C VAL A 53 13.43 4.66 -1.27
N GLU A 54 12.60 3.63 -1.33
CA GLU A 54 12.96 2.40 -2.04
C GLU A 54 11.98 2.13 -3.16
N THR A 55 12.51 2.00 -4.37
CA THR A 55 11.74 1.54 -5.53
C THR A 55 11.81 0.03 -5.62
N VAL A 56 10.65 -0.62 -5.74
CA VAL A 56 10.55 -2.06 -5.97
C VAL A 56 9.64 -2.34 -7.14
N GLU A 57 10.02 -3.34 -7.93
CA GLU A 57 9.28 -3.76 -9.11
C GLU A 57 8.47 -5.03 -8.81
N TYR A 58 7.18 -5.02 -9.12
CA TYR A 58 6.32 -6.20 -9.08
C TYR A 58 5.51 -6.30 -10.38
N LYS A 59 5.65 -7.41 -11.11
CA LYS A 59 5.07 -7.58 -12.46
C LYS A 59 5.48 -6.42 -13.39
N ASN A 60 4.50 -5.60 -13.78
CA ASN A 60 4.65 -4.42 -14.61
C ASN A 60 4.59 -3.11 -13.78
N ILE A 61 4.65 -3.16 -12.45
CA ILE A 61 4.43 -2.03 -11.56
C ILE A 61 5.71 -1.68 -10.82
N SER A 62 6.00 -0.38 -10.69
CA SER A 62 7.11 0.14 -9.90
C SER A 62 6.56 0.94 -8.72
N PHE A 63 6.78 0.49 -7.49
CA PHE A 63 6.29 1.16 -6.29
C PHE A 63 7.44 1.84 -5.57
N THR A 64 7.26 3.12 -5.25
CA THR A 64 8.18 3.89 -4.44
C THR A 64 7.66 3.86 -3.00
N VAL A 65 8.36 3.15 -2.14
CA VAL A 65 8.07 3.09 -0.71
C VAL A 65 8.78 4.23 -0.02
N TRP A 66 7.97 5.05 0.61
CA TRP A 66 8.38 6.15 1.45
C TRP A 66 8.37 5.60 2.87
N ASP A 67 9.50 5.05 3.31
CA ASP A 67 9.73 4.86 4.74
C ASP A 67 10.05 6.22 5.34
N VAL A 68 8.99 7.00 5.42
CA VAL A 68 8.89 8.23 6.17
C VAL A 68 8.25 7.77 7.45
N GLY A 69 9.02 7.81 8.54
CA GLY A 69 8.47 7.46 9.85
C GLY A 69 7.11 8.13 10.02
N GLY A 70 6.07 7.37 10.37
CA GLY A 70 4.74 7.96 10.57
C GLY A 70 4.62 8.80 11.84
N GLN A 71 5.76 9.24 12.39
CA GLN A 71 5.82 10.22 13.46
C GLN A 71 5.28 11.55 12.93
N THR A 72 4.45 12.22 13.73
CA THR A 72 3.74 13.45 13.38
C THR A 72 4.63 14.50 12.71
N LYS A 73 5.91 14.62 13.12
CA LYS A 73 6.84 15.67 12.64
C LYS A 73 7.23 15.57 11.15
N ILE A 74 7.10 14.41 10.52
CA ILE A 74 7.62 14.19 9.14
C ILE A 74 6.55 13.79 8.12
N ARG A 75 5.28 13.64 8.54
CA ARG A 75 4.14 13.33 7.64
C ARG A 75 3.93 14.41 6.57
N GLY A 76 4.25 15.67 6.88
CA GLY A 76 4.18 16.80 5.94
C GLY A 76 5.08 16.66 4.70
N LEU A 77 5.99 15.67 4.67
CA LEU A 77 6.82 15.38 3.51
C LEU A 77 6.12 14.49 2.47
N TRP A 78 5.02 13.81 2.81
CA TRP A 78 4.33 12.90 1.89
C TRP A 78 3.88 13.59 0.61
N LYS A 79 3.48 14.87 0.71
CA LYS A 79 3.00 15.68 -0.41
C LYS A 79 3.98 15.86 -1.56
N TYR A 80 5.28 15.74 -1.29
CA TYR A 80 6.30 15.80 -2.35
C TYR A 80 6.23 14.60 -3.32
N TYR A 81 5.39 13.59 -3.00
CA TYR A 81 5.30 12.35 -3.76
C TYR A 81 3.95 12.07 -4.38
N TYR A 82 2.99 12.97 -4.22
CA TYR A 82 1.65 12.80 -4.78
C TYR A 82 1.65 12.94 -6.30
N GLN A 83 2.46 13.85 -6.85
CA GLN A 83 2.54 14.06 -8.29
C GLN A 83 2.78 12.75 -9.04
N TYR A 84 1.99 12.50 -10.08
CA TYR A 84 2.07 11.30 -10.93
C TYR A 84 1.81 9.97 -10.20
N THR A 85 1.35 9.97 -8.95
CA THR A 85 0.97 8.74 -8.25
C THR A 85 -0.35 8.21 -8.79
N GLU A 86 -0.32 7.03 -9.40
CA GLU A 86 -1.51 6.39 -9.99
C GLU A 86 -2.23 5.47 -9.00
N GLY A 87 -1.52 4.99 -7.97
CA GLY A 87 -2.08 4.17 -6.92
C GLY A 87 -1.39 4.38 -5.57
N LEU A 88 -2.19 4.26 -4.51
CA LEU A 88 -1.80 4.46 -3.12
C LEU A 88 -1.98 3.13 -2.37
N ILE A 89 -0.92 2.66 -1.71
CA ILE A 89 -0.97 1.57 -0.74
C ILE A 89 -0.90 2.19 0.66
N PHE A 90 -2.00 2.14 1.40
CA PHE A 90 -2.07 2.63 2.78
C PHE A 90 -2.00 1.47 3.76
N VAL A 91 -0.91 1.37 4.52
CA VAL A 91 -0.67 0.27 5.46
C VAL A 91 -1.13 0.68 6.86
N VAL A 92 -1.98 -0.14 7.46
CA VAL A 92 -2.57 0.10 8.79
C VAL A 92 -2.23 -1.04 9.72
N ASP A 93 -1.80 -0.72 10.94
CA ASP A 93 -1.67 -1.69 12.02
C ASP A 93 -3.06 -2.06 12.54
N SER A 94 -3.53 -3.27 12.26
CA SER A 94 -4.86 -3.70 12.70
C SER A 94 -4.92 -3.94 14.21
N SER A 95 -3.78 -4.09 14.89
CA SER A 95 -3.74 -4.31 16.35
C SER A 95 -3.73 -2.99 17.15
N ASP A 96 -3.58 -1.85 16.47
CA ASP A 96 -3.44 -0.54 17.09
C ASP A 96 -4.76 0.23 17.09
N HIS A 97 -5.58 -0.06 18.09
CA HIS A 97 -6.91 0.55 18.27
C HIS A 97 -6.84 2.02 18.68
N ASP A 98 -5.72 2.48 19.24
CA ASP A 98 -5.58 3.83 19.78
C ASP A 98 -5.25 4.86 18.69
N ARG A 99 -4.66 4.41 17.58
CA ARG A 99 -4.18 5.28 16.48
C ARG A 99 -4.95 5.11 15.18
N ILE A 100 -6.03 4.33 15.17
CA ILE A 100 -6.82 4.11 13.94
C ILE A 100 -7.52 5.39 13.47
N GLU A 101 -7.99 6.23 14.38
CA GLU A 101 -8.58 7.53 14.06
C GLU A 101 -7.53 8.48 13.47
N THR A 102 -6.31 8.50 14.04
CA THR A 102 -5.18 9.23 13.46
C THR A 102 -4.82 8.71 12.06
N ALA A 103 -4.87 7.41 11.83
CA ALA A 103 -4.64 6.84 10.50
C ALA A 103 -5.72 7.26 9.51
N ALA A 104 -6.98 7.33 9.96
CA ALA A 104 -8.11 7.81 9.16
C ALA A 104 -7.96 9.29 8.79
N GLU A 105 -7.57 10.15 9.74
CA GLU A 105 -7.32 11.58 9.51
C GLU A 105 -6.22 11.78 8.46
N GLU A 106 -5.10 11.08 8.59
CA GLU A 106 -3.98 11.16 7.66
C GLU A 106 -4.33 10.64 6.25
N LEU A 107 -5.08 9.53 6.18
CA LEU A 107 -5.59 9.02 4.91
C LEU A 107 -6.50 10.06 4.25
N ASN A 108 -7.48 10.59 4.98
CA ASN A 108 -8.41 11.58 4.44
C ASN A 108 -7.71 12.86 3.99
N ALA A 109 -6.75 13.36 4.79
CA ALA A 109 -5.94 14.52 4.41
C ALA A 109 -5.18 14.27 3.10
N MET A 110 -4.59 13.09 2.92
CA MET A 110 -3.91 12.71 1.67
C MET A 110 -4.87 12.58 0.48
N LEU A 111 -6.03 11.96 0.67
CA LEU A 111 -7.01 11.74 -0.40
C LEU A 111 -7.72 13.04 -0.84
N ALA A 112 -7.66 14.09 -0.03
CA ALA A 112 -8.20 15.41 -0.33
C ALA A 112 -7.30 16.25 -1.26
N GLU A 113 -6.05 15.83 -1.46
CA GLU A 113 -5.09 16.54 -2.31
C GLU A 113 -5.38 16.31 -3.79
N ASP A 114 -5.28 17.36 -4.59
CA ASP A 114 -5.68 17.34 -6.00
C ASP A 114 -4.87 16.34 -6.82
N GLU A 115 -3.58 16.21 -6.53
CA GLU A 115 -2.68 15.26 -7.17
C GLU A 115 -3.05 13.80 -6.87
N MET A 116 -3.74 13.55 -5.76
CA MET A 116 -4.17 12.22 -5.33
C MET A 116 -5.58 11.89 -5.80
N ARG A 117 -6.33 12.81 -6.41
CA ARG A 117 -7.75 12.65 -6.78
C ARG A 117 -8.03 11.36 -7.52
N ASP A 118 -7.19 11.04 -8.50
CA ASP A 118 -7.37 9.88 -9.36
C ASP A 118 -6.61 8.64 -8.86
N ALA A 119 -5.88 8.66 -7.74
CA ALA A 119 -5.14 7.47 -7.30
C ALA A 119 -6.08 6.31 -6.89
N VAL A 120 -5.80 5.07 -7.35
CA VAL A 120 -6.49 3.86 -6.83
C VAL A 120 -5.99 3.59 -5.41
N LEU A 121 -6.88 3.33 -4.46
CA LEU A 121 -6.51 3.08 -3.07
C LEU A 121 -6.52 1.58 -2.73
N LEU A 122 -5.39 1.05 -2.30
CA LEU A 122 -5.30 -0.24 -1.63
C LEU A 122 -4.98 -0.01 -0.16
N VAL A 123 -5.83 -0.48 0.76
CA VAL A 123 -5.54 -0.49 2.19
C VAL A 123 -5.06 -1.89 2.57
N LEU A 124 -3.89 -1.97 3.19
CA LEU A 124 -3.42 -3.21 3.81
C LEU A 124 -3.75 -3.16 5.30
N ALA A 125 -4.76 -3.92 5.70
CA ALA A 125 -5.08 -4.20 7.10
C ALA A 125 -4.06 -5.20 7.62
N ASN A 126 -2.90 -4.70 8.05
CA ASN A 126 -1.72 -5.50 8.38
C ASN A 126 -1.72 -5.97 9.84
N LYS A 127 -0.88 -6.96 10.15
CA LYS A 127 -0.74 -7.60 11.46
C LYS A 127 -1.96 -8.40 11.92
N GLN A 128 -2.65 -9.02 10.98
CA GLN A 128 -3.81 -9.89 11.26
C GLN A 128 -3.43 -11.16 12.04
N ASP A 129 -2.14 -11.46 12.19
CA ASP A 129 -1.61 -12.51 13.05
C ASP A 129 -1.63 -12.17 14.56
N LEU A 130 -1.77 -10.89 14.91
CA LEU A 130 -1.73 -10.45 16.31
C LEU A 130 -3.09 -10.62 17.02
N PRO A 131 -3.07 -10.89 18.34
CA PRO A 131 -4.30 -10.96 19.11
C PRO A 131 -5.01 -9.61 19.09
N LYS A 132 -6.34 -9.64 18.99
CA LYS A 132 -7.21 -8.45 18.92
C LYS A 132 -6.98 -7.56 17.69
N ALA A 133 -6.35 -8.07 16.62
CA ALA A 133 -6.34 -7.36 15.35
C ALA A 133 -7.79 -7.09 14.88
N MET A 134 -8.06 -5.83 14.52
CA MET A 134 -9.34 -5.41 13.96
C MET A 134 -9.62 -6.21 12.68
N PRO A 135 -10.80 -6.83 12.57
CA PRO A 135 -11.21 -7.44 11.31
C PRO A 135 -11.40 -6.37 10.24
N VAL A 136 -11.30 -6.79 8.97
CA VAL A 136 -11.36 -5.87 7.82
C VAL A 136 -12.60 -4.98 7.82
N HIS A 137 -13.76 -5.50 8.22
CA HIS A 137 -15.01 -4.70 8.25
C HIS A 137 -14.92 -3.55 9.27
N GLU A 138 -14.44 -3.82 10.49
CA GLU A 138 -14.27 -2.80 11.52
C GLU A 138 -13.25 -1.73 11.08
N LEU A 139 -12.12 -2.15 10.51
CA LEU A 139 -11.09 -1.24 10.02
C LEU A 139 -11.63 -0.38 8.86
N THR A 140 -12.44 -0.94 7.98
CA THR A 140 -13.11 -0.22 6.88
C THR A 140 -14.03 0.88 7.42
N ASP A 141 -14.82 0.55 8.44
CA ASP A 141 -15.71 1.50 9.10
C ASP A 141 -14.94 2.62 9.78
N ARG A 142 -13.92 2.29 10.59
CA ARG A 142 -13.11 3.28 11.33
C ARG A 142 -12.29 4.20 10.43
N LEU A 143 -11.83 3.72 9.27
CA LEU A 143 -11.19 4.56 8.27
C LEU A 143 -12.18 5.42 7.46
N GLY A 144 -13.49 5.19 7.60
CA GLY A 144 -14.52 5.96 6.90
C GLY A 144 -14.55 5.71 5.39
N LEU A 145 -14.07 4.55 4.90
CA LEU A 145 -13.90 4.29 3.47
C LEU A 145 -15.23 4.29 2.70
N HIS A 146 -16.34 3.99 3.38
CA HIS A 146 -17.69 4.06 2.80
C HIS A 146 -18.11 5.46 2.34
N ALA A 147 -17.48 6.51 2.87
CA ALA A 147 -17.72 7.89 2.47
C ALA A 147 -17.00 8.26 1.16
N LEU A 148 -16.00 7.49 0.72
CA LEU A 148 -15.26 7.74 -0.51
C LEU A 148 -16.17 7.49 -1.72
N ARG A 149 -16.50 8.55 -2.45
CA ARG A 149 -17.28 8.51 -3.69
C ARG A 149 -16.36 8.70 -4.89
N GLY A 150 -16.58 7.94 -5.96
CA GLY A 150 -15.85 8.10 -7.24
C GLY A 150 -14.41 7.55 -7.25
N ARG A 151 -13.87 7.12 -6.10
CA ARG A 151 -12.55 6.50 -5.99
C ARG A 151 -12.66 4.98 -5.91
N GLN A 152 -11.85 4.26 -6.69
CA GLN A 152 -11.71 2.81 -6.56
C GLN A 152 -10.85 2.49 -5.33
N TRP A 153 -11.35 1.64 -4.45
CA TRP A 153 -10.63 1.22 -3.25
C TRP A 153 -10.87 -0.24 -2.89
N PHE A 154 -9.92 -0.84 -2.17
CA PHE A 154 -10.04 -2.18 -1.62
C PHE A 154 -9.24 -2.30 -0.32
N VAL A 155 -9.75 -3.12 0.61
CA VAL A 155 -9.06 -3.44 1.87
C VAL A 155 -8.69 -4.90 1.87
N GLN A 156 -7.41 -5.19 2.03
CA GLN A 156 -6.87 -6.54 2.07
C GLN A 156 -6.33 -6.85 3.46
N ALA A 157 -6.84 -7.92 4.07
CA ALA A 157 -6.25 -8.50 5.28
C ALA A 157 -4.84 -9.01 4.97
N THR A 158 -3.84 -8.60 5.76
CA THR A 158 -2.45 -8.97 5.52
C THR A 158 -1.70 -9.33 6.80
N CYS A 159 -0.72 -10.22 6.65
CA CYS A 159 0.34 -10.43 7.63
C CYS A 159 1.67 -10.26 6.89
N ALA A 160 2.30 -9.09 7.02
CA ALA A 160 3.52 -8.77 6.27
C ALA A 160 4.69 -9.74 6.58
N VAL A 161 4.80 -10.23 7.82
CA VAL A 161 5.86 -11.18 8.21
C VAL A 161 5.67 -12.54 7.54
N GLN A 162 4.44 -13.03 7.45
CA GLN A 162 4.14 -14.29 6.75
C GLN A 162 4.08 -14.10 5.23
N GLY A 163 3.70 -12.91 4.77
CA GLY A 163 3.47 -12.57 3.37
C GLY A 163 2.04 -12.83 2.90
N SER A 164 1.17 -13.36 3.75
CA SER A 164 -0.23 -13.67 3.40
C SER A 164 -1.02 -12.39 3.10
N GLY A 165 -1.82 -12.42 2.04
CA GLY A 165 -2.65 -11.31 1.60
C GLY A 165 -1.92 -10.25 0.77
N LEU A 166 -0.57 -10.22 0.77
CA LEU A 166 0.17 -9.17 0.05
C LEU A 166 -0.03 -9.27 -1.45
N TYR A 167 0.07 -10.47 -2.01
CA TYR A 167 -0.07 -10.69 -3.45
C TYR A 167 -1.50 -10.51 -3.91
N GLU A 168 -2.49 -10.91 -3.12
CA GLU A 168 -3.91 -10.74 -3.39
C GLU A 168 -4.29 -9.25 -3.50
N GLY A 169 -3.78 -8.43 -2.57
CA GLY A 169 -3.98 -6.97 -2.61
C GLY A 169 -3.30 -6.33 -3.83
N LEU A 170 -2.07 -6.74 -4.14
CA LEU A 170 -1.33 -6.23 -5.31
C LEU A 170 -1.95 -6.69 -6.63
N ASP A 171 -2.51 -7.89 -6.69
CA ASP A 171 -3.19 -8.40 -7.88
C ASP A 171 -4.45 -7.59 -8.17
N TRP A 172 -5.25 -7.29 -7.15
CA TRP A 172 -6.38 -6.38 -7.28
C TRP A 172 -5.93 -5.00 -7.76
N LEU A 173 -4.90 -4.42 -7.14
CA LEU A 173 -4.40 -3.09 -7.50
C LEU A 173 -3.88 -3.06 -8.94
N SER A 174 -3.13 -4.09 -9.34
CA SER A 174 -2.62 -4.26 -10.70
C SER A 174 -3.73 -4.32 -11.73
N ASP A 175 -4.78 -5.12 -11.47
CA ASP A 175 -5.95 -5.23 -12.33
C ASP A 175 -6.66 -3.88 -12.48
N GLN A 176 -6.89 -3.15 -11.38
CA GLN A 176 -7.51 -1.81 -11.43
C GLN A 176 -6.70 -0.81 -12.27
N LEU A 177 -5.38 -0.80 -12.11
CA LEU A 177 -4.50 0.12 -12.84
C LEU A 177 -4.34 -0.25 -14.31
N SER A 178 -4.45 -1.54 -14.64
CA SER A 178 -4.39 -2.03 -16.02
C SER A 178 -5.61 -1.62 -16.86
N ARG A 179 -6.77 -1.44 -16.21
CA ARG A 179 -8.04 -1.04 -16.84
C ARG A 179 -8.11 0.45 -17.13
N ARG A 180 -7.14 1.23 -16.62
CA ARG A 180 -7.09 2.67 -16.89
C ARG A 180 -6.53 2.92 -18.29
N PRO A 181 -7.16 3.82 -19.06
CA PRO A 181 -6.71 4.17 -20.40
C PRO A 181 -5.25 4.67 -20.43
#